data_AF-A0A936ZX60-F1
#
_entry.id   AF-A0A936ZX60-F1
#
_cell.length_a   1.000
_cell.length_b   1.000
_cell.length_c   1.000
_cell.angle_alpha   90.00
_cell.angle_beta   90.00
_cell.angle_gamma   90.00
#
_symmetry.space_group_name_H-M   'P 1'
#
loop_
_entity.id
_entity.type
_entity.pdbx_description
1 polymer ?
#
loop_
_entity_poly.entity_id
_entity_poly.type
_entity_poly.pdbx_seq_one_letter_code
_entity_poly.pdbx_strand_id
1 'polypeptide(L)'
;MGIWSLITIGVGVLIYLIHTKVQFIKLRSSALKIEAEVVEYKREKGPMRNDYTQLNYPYVKIDLENEDYTIRKLRYADNTSKPFKIGEIIYVFWHNNDLLYWDTYDRGWKKYLPEKWNFLN
;
A
#
# COMPACT_ATOMS: atom_id res chain seq x y z
N MET A 1 19.65 8.90 28.13
CA MET A 1 19.43 8.84 26.66
C MET A 1 19.23 10.27 26.17
N GLY A 2 20.23 10.84 25.50
CA GLY A 2 20.24 12.26 25.11
C GLY A 2 19.59 12.51 23.75
N ILE A 3 19.40 13.79 23.42
CA ILE A 3 18.86 14.29 22.13
C ILE A 3 19.51 13.60 20.92
N TRP A 4 20.81 13.32 20.97
CA TRP A 4 21.54 12.59 19.93
C TRP A 4 20.97 11.21 19.61
N SER A 5 20.53 10.45 20.62
CA SER A 5 19.92 9.14 20.39
C SER A 5 18.58 9.24 19.68
N LEU A 6 17.77 10.26 20.00
CA LEU A 6 16.50 10.53 19.31
C LEU A 6 16.72 10.95 17.86
N ILE A 7 17.73 11.79 17.59
CA ILE A 7 18.11 12.19 16.23
C ILE A 7 18.52 10.95 15.42
N THR A 8 19.40 10.10 15.94
CA THR A 8 19.86 8.90 15.24
C THR A 8 18.71 7.95 14.93
N ILE A 9 17.79 7.73 15.88
CA ILE A 9 16.58 6.92 15.65
C ILE A 9 15.72 7.54 14.57
N GLY A 10 15.48 8.86 14.62
CA GLY A 10 14.68 9.57 13.61
C GLY A 10 15.27 9.45 12.21
N VAL A 11 16.59 9.60 12.07
CA VAL A 11 17.30 9.41 10.79
C VAL A 11 17.18 7.97 10.31
N GLY A 12 17.35 6.98 11.19
CA GLY A 12 17.19 5.56 10.85
C GLY A 12 15.78 5.24 10.34
N VAL A 13 14.75 5.76 11.00
CA VAL A 13 13.35 5.62 10.56
C VAL A 13 13.12 6.27 9.20
N LEU A 14 13.65 7.47 8.96
CA LEU A 14 13.52 8.15 7.68
C LEU A 14 14.18 7.36 6.54
N ILE A 15 15.40 6.85 6.76
CA ILE A 15 16.13 6.02 5.79
C ILE A 15 15.32 4.77 5.45
N TYR A 16 14.77 4.09 6.47
CA TYR A 16 13.93 2.92 6.28
C TYR A 16 12.69 3.24 5.43
N LEU A 17 11.98 4.33 5.73
CA LEU A 17 10.81 4.75 4.98
C LEU A 17 11.14 5.04 3.51
N ILE A 18 12.24 5.75 3.25
CA ILE A 18 12.72 6.00 1.88
C ILE A 18 13.02 4.68 1.18
N HIS A 19 13.76 3.78 1.83
CA HIS A 19 14.07 2.46 1.26
C HIS A 19 12.79 1.70 0.88
N THR A 20 11.79 1.67 1.75
CA THR A 20 10.51 1.00 1.45
C THR A 20 9.78 1.61 0.25
N LYS A 21 9.77 2.96 0.12
CA LYS A 21 9.18 3.64 -1.04
C LYS A 21 9.92 3.30 -2.33
N VAL A 22 11.26 3.37 -2.33
CA VAL A 22 12.09 3.06 -3.50
C VAL A 22 11.85 1.62 -3.97
N GLN A 23 11.86 0.66 -3.05
CA GLN A 23 11.59 -0.76 -3.37
C GLN A 23 10.17 -0.93 -3.93
N PHE A 24 9.18 -0.27 -3.35
CA PHE A 24 7.81 -0.34 -3.86
C PHE A 24 7.69 0.21 -5.29
N ILE A 25 8.32 1.35 -5.58
CA ILE A 25 8.33 1.94 -6.92
C ILE A 25 9.00 0.99 -7.91
N LYS A 26 10.12 0.36 -7.52
CA LYS A 26 10.79 -0.65 -8.35
C LYS A 26 9.87 -1.84 -8.65
N LEU A 27 9.21 -2.40 -7.63
CA LEU A 27 8.25 -3.50 -7.80
C LEU A 27 7.10 -3.11 -8.74
N ARG A 28 6.51 -1.93 -8.52
CA ARG A 28 5.44 -1.37 -9.35
C ARG A 28 5.86 -1.19 -10.81
N SER A 29 7.08 -0.68 -11.05
CA SER A 29 7.58 -0.43 -12.40
C SER A 29 7.74 -1.68 -13.25
N SER A 30 7.96 -2.84 -12.62
CA SER A 30 8.04 -4.15 -13.29
C SER A 30 6.71 -4.89 -13.35
N ALA A 31 5.66 -4.37 -12.72
CA ALA A 31 4.38 -5.06 -12.59
C ALA A 31 3.36 -4.56 -13.63
N LEU A 32 2.43 -5.44 -14.00
CA LEU A 32 1.29 -5.06 -14.82
C LEU A 32 0.35 -4.17 -14.02
N LYS A 33 0.00 -3.02 -14.59
CA LYS A 33 -1.00 -2.11 -14.04
C LYS A 33 -2.39 -2.66 -14.37
N ILE A 34 -3.18 -2.93 -13.35
CA ILE A 34 -4.51 -3.53 -13.47
C ILE A 34 -5.54 -2.52 -12.95
N GLU A 35 -6.62 -2.36 -13.69
CA GLU A 35 -7.79 -1.59 -13.27
C GLU A 35 -8.70 -2.47 -12.42
N ALA A 36 -9.17 -1.94 -11.28
CA ALA A 36 -10.02 -2.69 -10.37
C ALA A 36 -11.07 -1.78 -9.72
N GLU A 37 -12.29 -2.27 -9.59
CA GLU A 37 -13.40 -1.55 -8.96
C GLU A 37 -13.52 -1.93 -7.49
N VAL A 38 -13.60 -0.96 -6.59
CA VAL A 38 -13.85 -1.23 -5.16
C VAL A 38 -15.30 -1.64 -4.97
N VAL A 39 -15.55 -2.91 -4.64
CA VAL A 39 -16.92 -3.44 -4.54
C VAL A 39 -17.44 -3.50 -3.11
N GLU A 40 -16.56 -3.75 -2.13
CA GLU A 40 -16.98 -3.85 -0.73
C GLU A 40 -15.83 -3.60 0.24
N TYR A 41 -16.18 -3.45 1.51
CA TYR A 41 -15.21 -3.45 2.60
C TYR A 41 -15.54 -4.57 3.58
N LYS A 42 -14.56 -5.40 3.90
CA LYS A 42 -14.68 -6.46 4.91
C LYS A 42 -13.83 -6.13 6.12
N ARG A 43 -14.41 -6.32 7.30
CA ARG A 43 -13.71 -6.24 8.59
C ARG A 43 -12.98 -7.54 8.83
N GLU A 44 -11.66 -7.48 8.91
CA GLU A 44 -10.83 -8.66 9.16
C GLU A 44 -9.78 -8.35 10.23
N LYS A 45 -9.32 -9.41 10.92
CA LYS A 45 -8.26 -9.28 11.90
C LYS A 45 -6.97 -8.79 11.23
N GLY A 46 -6.33 -7.79 11.83
CA GLY A 46 -5.03 -7.32 11.38
C GLY A 46 -3.94 -8.39 11.45
N PRO A 47 -2.82 -8.22 10.73
CA PRO A 47 -1.72 -9.18 10.74
C PRO A 47 -0.97 -9.25 12.08
N MET A 48 -1.15 -8.29 12.98
CA MET A 48 -0.52 -8.30 14.30
C MET A 48 -1.26 -9.24 15.27
N ARG A 49 -0.50 -10.20 15.81
CA ARG A 49 -0.98 -11.40 16.52
C ARG A 49 -1.80 -11.11 17.79
N ASN A 50 -1.61 -9.95 18.44
CA ASN A 50 -2.18 -9.68 19.77
C ASN A 50 -3.25 -8.58 19.83
N ASP A 51 -3.67 -8.05 18.68
CA ASP A 51 -4.68 -7.00 18.63
C ASP A 51 -6.04 -7.58 18.21
N TYR A 52 -7.08 -7.33 19.01
CA TYR A 52 -8.49 -7.51 18.63
C TYR A 52 -8.93 -6.50 17.55
N THR A 53 -8.01 -5.66 17.09
CA THR A 53 -8.23 -4.61 16.12
C THR A 53 -8.63 -5.21 14.77
N GLN A 54 -9.88 -4.96 14.40
CA GLN A 54 -10.42 -5.29 13.08
C GLN A 54 -10.11 -4.14 12.12
N LEU A 55 -9.33 -4.42 11.08
CA LEU A 55 -9.05 -3.49 9.99
C LEU A 55 -10.15 -3.61 8.93
N ASN A 56 -10.54 -2.50 8.33
CA ASN A 56 -11.39 -2.53 7.14
C ASN A 56 -10.50 -2.71 5.91
N TYR A 57 -10.68 -3.82 5.21
CA TYR A 57 -10.00 -4.10 3.95
C TYR A 57 -10.95 -3.85 2.77
N PRO A 58 -10.54 -3.07 1.76
CA PRO A 58 -11.25 -2.98 0.50
C PRO A 58 -11.06 -4.28 -0.29
N TYR A 59 -12.17 -4.76 -0.83
CA TYR A 59 -12.19 -5.83 -1.81
C TYR A 59 -12.51 -5.22 -3.16
N VAL A 60 -11.74 -5.64 -4.17
CA VAL A 60 -11.83 -5.08 -5.50
C VAL A 60 -12.18 -6.16 -6.52
N LYS A 61 -13.01 -5.81 -7.48
CA LYS A 61 -13.33 -6.59 -8.66
C LYS A 61 -12.30 -6.31 -9.75
N ILE A 62 -11.73 -7.37 -10.30
CA ILE A 62 -10.84 -7.31 -11.46
C ILE A 62 -11.52 -8.13 -12.57
N ASP A 63 -11.72 -7.50 -13.72
CA ASP A 63 -12.28 -8.16 -14.89
C ASP A 63 -11.22 -9.03 -15.59
N LEU A 64 -11.64 -10.21 -16.03
CA LEU A 64 -10.84 -11.20 -16.75
C LEU A 64 -11.25 -11.22 -18.23
N GLU A 65 -10.39 -11.76 -19.10
CA GLU A 65 -10.58 -11.72 -20.57
C GLU A 65 -11.89 -12.36 -21.06
N ASN A 66 -12.51 -13.26 -20.29
CA ASN A 66 -13.70 -14.03 -20.69
C ASN A 66 -15.01 -13.47 -20.13
N GLU A 67 -15.12 -12.15 -19.92
CA GLU A 67 -16.26 -11.49 -19.22
C GLU A 67 -16.47 -11.97 -17.77
N ASP A 68 -15.53 -12.76 -17.26
CA ASP A 68 -15.52 -13.27 -15.90
C ASP A 68 -14.83 -12.26 -14.97
N TYR A 69 -15.02 -12.40 -13.67
CA TYR A 69 -14.37 -11.50 -12.71
C TYR A 69 -13.88 -12.23 -11.47
N THR A 70 -12.84 -11.66 -10.86
CA THR A 70 -12.38 -12.09 -9.55
C THR A 70 -12.52 -10.96 -8.54
N ILE A 71 -13.03 -11.29 -7.35
CA ILE A 71 -13.01 -10.36 -6.22
C ILE A 71 -11.83 -10.71 -5.34
N ARG A 72 -10.94 -9.75 -5.13
CA ARG A 72 -9.71 -9.93 -4.37
C ARG A 72 -9.56 -8.88 -3.29
N LYS A 73 -9.02 -9.33 -2.16
CA LYS A 73 -8.64 -8.45 -1.06
C LYS A 73 -7.48 -7.56 -1.51
N LEU A 74 -7.67 -6.25 -1.44
CA LEU A 74 -6.58 -5.31 -1.60
C LEU A 74 -5.81 -5.22 -0.28
N ARG A 75 -4.48 -5.38 -0.32
CA ARG A 75 -3.60 -5.24 0.85
C ARG A 75 -3.38 -3.75 1.16
N TYR A 76 -4.49 -3.06 1.41
CA TYR A 76 -4.56 -1.67 1.82
C TYR A 76 -5.55 -1.60 2.98
N ALA A 77 -5.06 -1.50 4.21
CA ALA A 77 -5.90 -1.65 5.40
C ALA A 77 -5.88 -0.35 6.20
N ASP A 78 -7.04 0.07 6.69
CA ASP A 78 -7.15 1.22 7.59
C ASP A 78 -8.28 0.99 8.61
N ASN A 79 -8.02 1.40 9.86
CA ASN A 79 -9.00 1.39 10.95
C ASN A 79 -9.88 2.64 10.99
N THR A 80 -9.35 3.74 10.45
CA THR A 80 -9.86 5.09 10.67
C THR A 80 -10.56 5.66 9.45
N SER A 81 -10.14 5.30 8.24
CA SER A 81 -10.75 5.80 7.01
C SER A 81 -11.09 4.67 6.03
N LYS A 82 -12.15 4.86 5.23
CA LYS A 82 -12.36 4.13 3.99
C LYS A 82 -11.75 4.99 2.87
N PRO A 83 -10.50 4.72 2.47
CA PRO A 83 -9.74 5.59 1.56
C PRO A 83 -10.31 5.62 0.14
N PHE A 84 -11.18 4.67 -0.19
CA PHE A 84 -11.85 4.55 -1.49
C PHE A 84 -13.36 4.47 -1.31
N LYS A 85 -14.11 5.03 -2.26
CA LYS A 85 -15.56 4.85 -2.34
C LYS A 85 -15.90 3.50 -2.98
N ILE A 86 -17.03 2.92 -2.60
CA ILE A 86 -17.57 1.75 -3.33
C ILE A 86 -17.96 2.21 -4.75
N GLY A 87 -17.61 1.44 -5.77
CA GLY A 87 -17.69 1.79 -7.19
C GLY A 87 -16.52 2.62 -7.70
N GLU A 88 -15.55 2.98 -6.85
CA GLU A 88 -14.35 3.70 -7.30
C GLU A 88 -13.44 2.77 -8.08
N ILE A 89 -13.05 3.19 -9.28
CA ILE A 89 -12.03 2.55 -10.08
C ILE A 89 -10.65 2.97 -9.59
N ILE A 90 -9.82 2.00 -9.22
CA ILE A 90 -8.46 2.19 -8.74
C ILE A 90 -7.48 1.33 -9.52
N TYR A 91 -6.21 1.72 -9.50
CA TYR A 91 -5.14 0.91 -10.09
C TYR A 91 -4.45 0.05 -9.05
N VAL A 92 -4.19 -1.19 -9.42
CA VAL A 92 -3.59 -2.22 -8.57
C VAL A 92 -2.56 -3.04 -9.33
N PHE A 93 -1.76 -3.82 -8.61
CA PHE A 93 -0.85 -4.78 -9.21
C PHE A 93 -0.61 -5.98 -8.29
N TRP A 94 -0.26 -7.12 -8.86
CA TRP A 94 0.07 -8.33 -8.12
C TRP A 94 1.52 -8.35 -7.66
N HIS A 95 1.74 -8.76 -6.42
CA HIS A 95 3.07 -9.06 -5.88
C HIS A 95 3.00 -10.15 -4.81
N ASN A 96 3.70 -11.27 -5.00
CA ASN A 96 3.75 -12.39 -4.04
C ASN A 96 2.37 -12.83 -3.53
N ASN A 97 1.40 -13.01 -4.45
CA ASN A 97 0.01 -13.38 -4.17
C ASN A 97 -0.83 -12.31 -3.43
N ASP A 98 -0.24 -11.14 -3.15
CA ASP A 98 -0.96 -9.98 -2.64
C ASP A 98 -1.31 -9.02 -3.77
N LEU A 99 -2.48 -8.39 -3.65
CA LEU A 99 -2.89 -7.29 -4.50
C LEU A 99 -2.53 -5.96 -3.82
N LEU A 100 -1.69 -5.17 -4.45
CA LEU A 100 -1.17 -3.92 -3.91
C LEU A 100 -1.78 -2.72 -4.64
N TYR A 101 -2.02 -1.63 -3.91
CA TYR A 101 -2.56 -0.39 -4.48
C TYR A 101 -1.46 0.41 -5.20
N TRP A 102 -1.67 0.76 -6.47
CA TRP A 102 -0.65 1.37 -7.34
C TRP A 102 -0.06 2.67 -6.77
N ASP A 103 -0.90 3.55 -6.22
CA ASP A 103 -0.49 4.89 -5.76
C ASP A 103 -0.25 4.94 -4.23
N THR A 104 0.10 3.81 -3.60
CA THR A 104 0.32 3.70 -2.14
C THR A 104 1.25 4.79 -1.59
N TYR A 105 2.28 5.18 -2.34
CA TYR A 105 3.27 6.19 -1.93
C TYR A 105 3.09 7.56 -2.62
N ASP A 106 2.07 7.73 -3.45
CA ASP A 106 1.80 8.99 -4.16
C ASP A 106 0.72 9.84 -3.45
N ARG A 107 0.24 9.36 -2.30
CA ARG A 107 -0.75 10.03 -1.44
C ARG A 107 -0.15 10.43 -0.08
N GLY A 108 -0.70 11.48 0.51
CA GLY A 108 -0.32 11.96 1.85
C GLY A 108 1.13 12.43 1.98
N TRP A 109 1.67 12.40 3.20
CA TRP A 109 3.03 12.88 3.48
C TRP A 109 4.13 12.02 2.84
N LYS A 110 3.86 10.73 2.59
CA LYS A 110 4.80 9.80 1.94
C LYS A 110 5.10 10.19 0.49
N LYS A 111 4.24 11.01 -0.13
CA LYS A 111 4.50 11.61 -1.45
C LYS A 111 5.81 12.39 -1.47
N TYR A 112 6.13 13.10 -0.39
CA TYR A 112 7.33 13.95 -0.30
C TYR A 112 8.63 13.18 -0.05
N LEU A 113 8.54 11.87 0.22
CA LEU A 113 9.75 11.04 0.31
C LEU A 113 10.37 10.88 -1.08
N PRO A 114 11.71 10.88 -1.20
CA PRO A 114 12.39 10.66 -2.47
C PRO A 114 12.03 9.32 -3.10
N GLU A 115 11.88 9.32 -4.43
CA GLU A 115 11.55 8.13 -5.23
C GLU A 115 12.79 7.30 -5.61
N LYS A 116 13.97 7.90 -5.50
CA LYS A 116 15.27 7.29 -5.75
C LYS A 116 16.30 7.82 -4.77
N TRP A 117 17.31 7.00 -4.47
CA TRP A 117 18.48 7.45 -3.74
C TRP A 117 19.34 8.32 -4.65
N ASN A 118 19.37 9.63 -4.39
CA ASN A 118 20.21 10.57 -5.15
C ASN A 118 21.67 10.64 -4.60
N PHE A 119 22.12 9.64 -3.84
CA PHE A 119 23.46 9.66 -3.25
C PHE A 119 24.60 9.44 -4.25
N LEU A 120 24.26 9.01 -5.47
CA LEU A 120 25.21 8.83 -6.58
C LEU A 120 24.53 9.35 -7.84
N ASN A 121 24.85 10.59 -8.20
CA ASN A 121 24.69 11.11 -9.54
C ASN A 121 26.07 11.14 -10.19
#